data_AF-K0JJC2-F1
#
_entry.id   AF-K0JJC2-F1
#
_cell.length_a   1.000
_cell.length_b   1.000
_cell.length_c   1.000
_cell.angle_alpha   90.00
_cell.angle_beta   90.00
_cell.angle_gamma   90.00
#
_symmetry.space_group_name_H-M   'P 1'
#
loop_
_entity.id
_entity.type
_entity.pdbx_description
1 polymer ?
#
loop_
_entity_poly.entity_id
_entity_poly.type
_entity_poly.pdbx_seq_one_letter_code
_entity_poly.pdbx_strand_id
1 'polypeptide(L)'
;MNKIINSNLLSKDFYIKQKEIFISFLKRVADFTPSVLVGLFILVITAKLYGRENSTIGVVSIFICGLMRQSFTASNYPLVAFRILLLGFLATIAEQNIFLIIILNFVVPFLIVFLLSDDFVPRGYFIYGFAYVIFQAYNIPIENISLRMESIGFALIIIFIFLSLNKIITKNNNNALASKCIGIINKKLLLLCNKKCDLKRIDDLFSAIKLYTSSIYMDSLKRNSIMSNKNINDFEFVLFLEEINQLIEKEYKNIDNLTDSDFEYFSNLYKLLENIREFLKNDITKKKEEEFNSIAKQIKNFNDNYTLSDENKNYEWLYVLRKLDNILHNIFENRADDLYIEKEFYLKFRIIKKEFNINKCHFRFALKMGIIMCITFTIRYFLPEKIAIRGYWLPILSYIMMYPFYEDVKANLKVNFIGNIIGVLIFAIVFRYMPYYMIIPFIGLCFVLSLASINTLFKKIYGTMYALISSLGYITIKERIKNIIASKSTISIAP
;
A
#
# COMPACT_ATOMS: atom_id res chain seq x y z
N MET A 1 -16.61 -28.20 -37.41
CA MET A 1 -15.22 -28.24 -36.91
C MET A 1 -14.74 -26.91 -36.31
N ASN A 2 -14.91 -25.76 -36.99
CA ASN A 2 -14.48 -24.45 -36.47
C ASN A 2 -15.11 -24.00 -35.13
N LYS A 3 -16.36 -24.40 -34.80
CA LYS A 3 -16.98 -24.12 -33.49
C LYS A 3 -16.34 -24.89 -32.32
N ILE A 4 -15.82 -26.09 -32.57
CA ILE A 4 -15.21 -26.98 -31.54
C ILE A 4 -13.75 -26.57 -31.28
N ILE A 5 -13.05 -26.09 -32.32
CA ILE A 5 -11.70 -25.55 -32.19
C ILE A 5 -11.73 -24.22 -31.42
N ASN A 6 -12.70 -23.33 -31.69
CA ASN A 6 -12.88 -22.10 -30.92
C ASN A 6 -13.28 -22.34 -29.47
N SER A 7 -14.12 -23.34 -29.16
CA SER A 7 -14.45 -23.66 -27.76
C SER A 7 -13.25 -24.21 -26.99
N ASN A 8 -12.39 -25.00 -27.64
CA ASN A 8 -11.19 -25.52 -27.01
C ASN A 8 -10.13 -24.44 -26.76
N LEU A 9 -9.94 -23.49 -27.69
CA LEU A 9 -9.07 -22.32 -27.48
C LEU A 9 -9.57 -21.41 -26.35
N LEU A 10 -10.88 -21.07 -26.34
CA LEU A 10 -11.50 -20.30 -25.25
C LEU A 10 -11.39 -20.99 -23.89
N SER A 11 -11.51 -22.33 -23.85
CA SER A 11 -11.31 -23.09 -22.62
C SER A 11 -9.86 -23.04 -22.13
N LYS A 12 -8.88 -23.14 -23.05
CA LYS A 12 -7.45 -23.12 -22.72
C LYS A 12 -7.04 -21.75 -22.17
N ASP A 13 -7.49 -20.67 -22.80
CA ASP A 13 -7.24 -19.29 -22.35
C ASP A 13 -7.90 -19.02 -20.99
N PHE A 14 -9.11 -19.57 -20.75
CA PHE A 14 -9.75 -19.50 -19.44
C PHE A 14 -8.93 -20.22 -18.35
N TYR A 15 -8.44 -21.44 -18.62
CA TYR A 15 -7.60 -22.17 -17.66
C TYR A 15 -6.27 -21.48 -17.39
N ILE A 16 -5.62 -20.93 -18.42
CA ILE A 16 -4.38 -20.15 -18.27
C ILE A 16 -4.63 -18.93 -17.38
N LYS A 17 -5.70 -18.19 -17.65
CA LYS A 17 -6.09 -17.01 -16.85
C LYS A 17 -6.41 -17.37 -15.40
N GLN A 18 -7.12 -18.46 -15.14
CA GLN A 18 -7.40 -18.93 -13.78
C GLN A 18 -6.13 -19.37 -13.05
N LYS A 19 -5.20 -20.05 -13.75
CA LYS A 19 -3.90 -20.43 -13.20
C LYS A 19 -3.07 -19.21 -12.83
N GLU A 20 -3.03 -18.18 -13.68
CA GLU A 20 -2.35 -16.91 -13.38
C GLU A 20 -2.97 -16.20 -12.17
N ILE A 21 -4.31 -16.15 -12.10
CA ILE A 21 -5.04 -15.61 -10.95
C ILE A 21 -4.65 -16.36 -9.67
N PHE A 22 -4.64 -17.68 -9.70
CA PHE A 22 -4.30 -18.52 -8.55
C PHE A 22 -2.84 -18.35 -8.11
N ILE A 23 -1.89 -18.33 -9.06
CA ILE A 23 -0.47 -18.07 -8.75
C ILE A 23 -0.31 -16.67 -8.14
N SER A 24 -1.01 -15.66 -8.68
CA SER A 24 -0.97 -14.29 -8.13
C SER A 24 -1.58 -14.19 -6.73
N PHE A 25 -2.57 -15.04 -6.43
CA PHE A 25 -3.17 -15.16 -5.11
C PHE A 25 -2.17 -15.78 -4.13
N LEU A 26 -1.54 -16.91 -4.48
CA LEU A 26 -0.54 -17.57 -3.64
C LEU A 26 0.67 -16.67 -3.37
N LYS A 27 1.16 -15.92 -4.37
CA LYS A 27 2.22 -14.92 -4.17
C LYS A 27 1.81 -13.89 -3.11
N ARG A 28 0.60 -13.33 -3.21
CA ARG A 28 0.09 -12.37 -2.21
C ARG A 28 -0.09 -12.98 -0.83
N VAL A 29 -0.54 -14.23 -0.73
CA VAL A 29 -0.60 -14.95 0.55
C VAL A 29 0.79 -14.99 1.17
N ALA A 30 1.80 -15.40 0.42
CA ALA A 30 3.19 -15.41 0.88
C ALA A 30 3.69 -14.00 1.26
N ASP A 31 3.31 -12.98 0.49
CA ASP A 31 3.70 -11.59 0.75
C ASP A 31 3.08 -11.02 2.04
N PHE A 32 1.86 -11.38 2.41
CA PHE A 32 1.22 -10.85 3.62
C PHE A 32 1.45 -11.70 4.87
N THR A 33 1.83 -12.97 4.71
CA THR A 33 2.03 -13.91 5.83
C THR A 33 3.00 -13.39 6.91
N PRO A 34 4.20 -12.84 6.57
CA PRO A 34 5.12 -12.32 7.58
C PRO A 34 4.51 -11.22 8.45
N SER A 35 3.79 -10.28 7.83
CA SER A 35 3.13 -9.18 8.54
C SER A 35 2.05 -9.68 9.51
N VAL A 36 1.35 -10.75 9.13
CA VAL A 36 0.34 -11.39 9.98
C VAL A 36 0.97 -12.11 11.16
N LEU A 37 2.03 -12.88 10.92
CA LEU A 37 2.74 -13.60 11.99
C LEU A 37 3.27 -12.64 13.06
N VAL A 38 3.85 -11.51 12.66
CA VAL A 38 4.32 -10.48 13.59
C VAL A 38 3.16 -9.88 14.38
N GLY A 39 2.04 -9.54 13.73
CA GLY A 39 0.89 -8.99 14.46
C GLY A 39 0.21 -9.99 15.40
N LEU A 40 0.16 -11.28 15.04
CA LEU A 40 -0.29 -12.35 15.95
C LEU A 40 0.67 -12.55 17.12
N PHE A 41 1.97 -12.47 16.87
CA PHE A 41 2.98 -12.51 17.93
C PHE A 41 2.79 -11.35 18.91
N ILE A 42 2.65 -10.12 18.41
CA ILE A 42 2.35 -8.93 19.23
C ILE A 42 1.05 -9.14 20.01
N LEU A 43 -0.02 -9.64 19.39
CA LEU A 43 -1.30 -9.93 20.06
C LEU A 43 -1.12 -10.82 21.28
N VAL A 44 -0.38 -11.93 21.13
CA VAL A 44 -0.15 -12.89 22.22
C VAL A 44 0.71 -12.27 23.32
N ILE A 45 1.77 -11.55 22.95
CA ILE A 45 2.73 -11.00 23.90
C ILE A 45 2.14 -9.83 24.69
N THR A 46 1.37 -8.94 24.04
CA THR A 46 0.73 -7.81 24.73
C THR A 46 -0.37 -8.30 25.66
N ALA A 47 -1.11 -9.34 25.25
CA ALA A 47 -2.10 -9.99 26.10
C ALA A 47 -1.48 -10.61 27.37
N LYS A 48 -0.26 -11.15 27.27
CA LYS A 48 0.45 -11.81 28.38
C LYS A 48 1.14 -10.81 29.30
N LEU A 49 1.77 -9.77 28.75
CA LEU A 49 2.58 -8.80 29.50
C LEU A 49 1.77 -7.64 30.07
N TYR A 50 0.85 -7.07 29.28
CA TYR A 50 0.13 -5.84 29.61
C TYR A 50 -1.36 -6.04 29.88
N GLY A 51 -1.80 -7.30 29.91
CA GLY A 51 -3.21 -7.63 30.12
C GLY A 51 -4.03 -7.71 28.84
N ARG A 52 -5.24 -8.23 28.99
CA ARG A 52 -6.02 -8.83 27.90
C ARG A 52 -6.66 -7.80 26.98
N GLU A 53 -7.00 -6.65 27.55
CA GLU A 53 -7.55 -5.47 26.86
C GLU A 53 -6.54 -4.93 25.82
N ASN A 54 -5.25 -5.25 25.99
CA ASN A 54 -4.14 -4.88 25.11
C ASN A 54 -3.88 -5.84 23.95
N SER A 55 -4.64 -6.94 23.84
CA SER A 55 -4.56 -7.86 22.70
C SER A 55 -4.96 -7.21 21.37
N THR A 56 -5.84 -6.21 21.38
CA THR A 56 -6.30 -5.53 20.15
C THR A 56 -5.19 -4.74 19.46
N ILE A 57 -4.10 -4.43 20.17
CA ILE A 57 -2.92 -3.78 19.59
C ILE A 57 -2.32 -4.65 18.49
N GLY A 58 -2.25 -5.97 18.68
CA GLY A 58 -1.74 -6.89 17.65
C GLY A 58 -2.56 -6.87 16.37
N VAL A 59 -3.89 -6.71 16.46
CA VAL A 59 -4.79 -6.55 15.30
C VAL A 59 -4.41 -5.31 14.49
N VAL A 60 -4.17 -4.18 15.16
CA VAL A 60 -3.68 -2.94 14.52
C VAL A 60 -2.29 -3.14 13.92
N SER A 61 -1.39 -3.85 14.62
CA SER A 61 -0.04 -4.14 14.15
C SER A 61 -0.04 -4.91 12.83
N ILE A 62 -0.98 -5.85 12.64
CA ILE A 62 -1.11 -6.57 11.36
C ILE A 62 -1.33 -5.57 10.20
N PHE A 63 -2.23 -4.59 10.37
CA PHE A 63 -2.51 -3.60 9.33
C PHE A 63 -1.33 -2.68 9.06
N ILE A 64 -0.65 -2.22 10.12
CA ILE A 64 0.55 -1.38 9.98
C ILE A 64 1.63 -2.16 9.22
N CYS A 65 1.94 -3.38 9.66
CA CYS A 65 2.93 -4.24 9.01
C CYS A 65 2.54 -4.65 7.59
N GLY A 66 1.25 -4.82 7.28
CA GLY A 66 0.80 -5.20 5.94
C GLY A 66 0.83 -4.05 4.95
N LEU A 67 0.36 -2.87 5.35
CA LEU A 67 0.19 -1.71 4.48
C LEU A 67 1.45 -0.83 4.38
N MET A 68 2.31 -0.83 5.41
CA MET A 68 3.54 -0.03 5.41
C MET A 68 4.78 -0.82 4.97
N ARG A 69 4.68 -2.13 4.72
CA ARG A 69 5.83 -3.00 4.39
C ARG A 69 6.69 -2.46 3.25
N GLN A 70 6.04 -2.01 2.17
CA GLN A 70 6.70 -1.55 0.95
C GLN A 70 7.07 -0.06 1.00
N SER A 71 6.39 0.71 1.84
CA SER A 71 6.54 2.17 1.93
C SER A 71 7.35 2.62 3.15
N PHE A 72 7.92 1.71 3.92
CA PHE A 72 8.62 2.02 5.17
C PHE A 72 9.87 2.89 4.97
N THR A 73 9.93 3.96 5.77
CA THR A 73 11.11 4.81 5.90
C THR A 73 11.35 5.08 7.38
N ALA A 74 12.57 4.78 7.85
CA ALA A 74 12.94 4.92 9.25
C ALA A 74 12.80 6.36 9.76
N SER A 75 13.06 7.37 8.92
CA SER A 75 12.91 8.79 9.26
C SER A 75 11.46 9.20 9.56
N ASN A 76 10.49 8.61 8.87
CA ASN A 76 9.07 9.00 8.98
C ASN A 76 8.33 8.15 10.02
N TYR A 77 8.93 7.03 10.45
CA TYR A 77 8.30 6.14 11.42
C TYR A 77 8.02 6.79 12.78
N PRO A 78 8.89 7.64 13.37
CA PRO A 78 8.59 8.35 14.61
C PRO A 78 7.28 9.14 14.54
N LEU A 79 6.99 9.79 13.40
CA LEU A 79 5.73 10.52 13.21
C LEU A 79 4.52 9.58 13.17
N VAL A 80 4.67 8.41 12.56
CA VAL A 80 3.63 7.37 12.52
C VAL A 80 3.39 6.81 13.92
N ALA A 81 4.46 6.49 14.65
CA ALA A 81 4.42 6.02 16.04
C ALA A 81 3.73 7.04 16.95
N PHE A 82 4.10 8.32 16.83
CA PHE A 82 3.45 9.41 17.56
C PHE A 82 1.95 9.49 17.28
N ARG A 83 1.53 9.43 16.01
CA ARG A 83 0.11 9.43 15.65
C ARG A 83 -0.63 8.23 16.23
N ILE A 84 -0.05 7.03 16.18
CA ILE A 84 -0.70 5.82 16.75
C ILE A 84 -0.80 5.90 18.27
N LEU A 85 0.22 6.41 18.97
CA LEU A 85 0.18 6.66 20.41
C LEU A 85 -0.89 7.70 20.77
N LEU A 86 -0.92 8.83 20.06
CA LEU A 86 -1.93 9.87 20.24
C LEU A 86 -3.35 9.32 20.05
N LEU A 87 -3.56 8.51 19.01
CA LEU A 87 -4.86 7.89 18.74
C LEU A 87 -5.23 6.83 19.77
N GLY A 88 -4.25 6.09 20.30
CA GLY A 88 -4.44 5.20 21.44
C GLY A 88 -4.92 5.94 22.68
N PHE A 89 -4.29 7.07 22.99
CA PHE A 89 -4.64 7.93 24.11
C PHE A 89 -6.05 8.54 23.95
N LEU A 90 -6.33 9.14 22.79
CA LEU A 90 -7.64 9.72 22.49
C LEU A 90 -8.75 8.67 22.47
N ALA A 91 -8.45 7.44 21.99
CA ALA A 91 -9.39 6.32 22.03
C ALA A 91 -9.73 5.93 23.48
N THR A 92 -8.73 5.82 24.36
CA THR A 92 -8.98 5.49 25.77
C THR A 92 -9.76 6.59 26.50
N ILE A 93 -9.55 7.86 26.17
CA ILE A 93 -10.31 8.98 26.75
C ILE A 93 -11.76 8.97 26.25
N ALA A 94 -11.98 8.65 24.98
CA ALA A 94 -13.32 8.64 24.38
C ALA A 94 -14.29 7.73 25.13
N GLU A 95 -13.83 6.61 25.69
CA GLU A 95 -14.68 5.61 26.35
C GLU A 95 -15.01 5.90 27.83
N GLN A 96 -14.54 7.02 28.39
CA GLN A 96 -14.69 7.29 29.82
C GLN A 96 -16.09 7.80 30.19
N ASN A 97 -16.72 8.60 29.33
CA ASN A 97 -18.08 9.09 29.56
C ASN A 97 -18.81 9.35 28.24
N ILE A 98 -20.14 9.45 28.30
CA ILE A 98 -20.97 9.66 27.12
C ILE A 98 -20.65 10.95 26.36
N PHE A 99 -20.30 12.03 27.06
CA PHE A 99 -19.94 13.30 26.43
C PHE A 99 -18.68 13.16 25.56
N LEU A 100 -17.66 12.47 26.06
CA LEU A 100 -16.41 12.18 25.35
C LEU A 100 -16.65 11.20 24.20
N ILE A 101 -17.52 10.21 24.38
CA ILE A 101 -17.93 9.31 23.30
C ILE A 101 -18.49 10.13 22.12
N ILE A 102 -19.43 11.04 22.38
CA ILE A 102 -20.08 11.84 21.34
C ILE A 102 -19.07 12.79 20.68
N ILE A 103 -18.32 13.54 21.48
CA ILE A 103 -17.40 14.58 20.98
C ILE A 103 -16.21 13.95 20.24
N LEU A 104 -15.49 13.01 20.86
CA LEU A 104 -14.26 12.47 20.29
C LEU A 104 -14.54 11.55 19.10
N ASN A 105 -15.63 10.77 19.12
CA ASN A 105 -15.99 9.95 17.95
C ASN A 105 -16.58 10.74 16.79
N PHE A 106 -16.87 12.04 16.97
CA PHE A 106 -17.10 12.96 15.86
C PHE A 106 -15.79 13.62 15.39
N VAL A 107 -15.09 14.29 16.30
CA VAL A 107 -13.94 15.15 16.00
C VAL A 107 -12.75 14.35 15.50
N VAL A 108 -12.40 13.24 16.15
CA VAL A 108 -11.19 12.49 15.81
C VAL A 108 -11.31 11.84 14.42
N PRO A 109 -12.38 11.08 14.08
CA PRO A 109 -12.54 10.55 12.72
C PRO A 109 -12.62 11.63 11.64
N PHE A 110 -13.26 12.78 11.93
CA PHE A 110 -13.29 13.92 11.03
C PHE A 110 -11.87 14.42 10.73
N LEU A 111 -11.07 14.69 11.77
CA LEU A 111 -9.70 15.20 11.61
C LEU A 111 -8.78 14.21 10.93
N ILE A 112 -8.88 12.92 11.25
CA ILE A 112 -8.08 11.87 10.58
C ILE A 112 -8.37 11.89 9.08
N VAL A 113 -9.63 11.87 8.67
CA VAL A 113 -9.99 11.89 7.25
C VAL A 113 -9.54 13.19 6.60
N PHE A 114 -9.84 14.33 7.22
CA PHE A 114 -9.57 15.65 6.67
C PHE A 114 -8.07 15.97 6.51
N LEU A 115 -7.23 15.48 7.43
CA LEU A 115 -5.78 15.77 7.42
C LEU A 115 -4.94 14.73 6.68
N LEU A 116 -5.46 13.52 6.48
CA LEU A 116 -4.70 12.36 5.97
C LEU A 116 -5.26 11.76 4.68
N SER A 117 -6.35 12.31 4.12
CA SER A 117 -6.89 11.90 2.82
C SER A 117 -6.76 13.04 1.82
N ASP A 118 -6.40 12.70 0.59
CA ASP A 118 -6.37 13.62 -0.55
C ASP A 118 -6.79 12.90 -1.84
N ASP A 119 -6.81 13.61 -2.98
CA ASP A 119 -7.24 13.05 -4.28
C ASP A 119 -6.31 11.91 -4.78
N PHE A 120 -5.04 11.91 -4.38
CA PHE A 120 -4.04 10.93 -4.78
C PHE A 120 -3.95 9.75 -3.80
N VAL A 121 -4.25 9.99 -2.51
CA VAL A 121 -4.25 9.03 -1.40
C VAL A 121 -5.59 9.08 -0.67
N PRO A 122 -6.68 8.70 -1.34
CA PRO A 122 -8.01 8.76 -0.76
C PRO A 122 -8.17 7.87 0.48
N ARG A 123 -7.28 6.88 0.69
CA ARG A 123 -7.31 5.94 1.83
C ARG A 123 -6.19 6.16 2.85
N GLY A 124 -5.49 7.29 2.83
CA GLY A 124 -4.41 7.58 3.79
C GLY A 124 -4.88 7.59 5.25
N TYR A 125 -6.15 7.92 5.48
CA TYR A 125 -6.80 7.87 6.79
C TYR A 125 -6.99 6.46 7.37
N PHE A 126 -6.95 5.41 6.54
CA PHE A 126 -7.50 4.10 6.89
C PHE A 126 -6.80 3.46 8.09
N ILE A 127 -5.47 3.45 8.12
CA ILE A 127 -4.71 2.80 9.22
C ILE A 127 -4.98 3.50 10.55
N TYR A 128 -4.97 4.84 10.52
CA TYR A 128 -5.10 5.67 11.71
C TYR A 128 -6.51 5.64 12.28
N GLY A 129 -7.53 5.80 11.44
CA GLY A 129 -8.91 5.68 11.90
C GLY A 129 -9.24 4.25 12.35
N PHE A 130 -8.71 3.23 11.67
CA PHE A 130 -8.87 1.85 12.10
C PHE A 130 -8.22 1.60 13.48
N ALA A 131 -7.01 2.12 13.72
CA ALA A 131 -6.36 2.06 15.02
C ALA A 131 -7.22 2.71 16.11
N TYR A 132 -7.74 3.92 15.87
CA TYR A 132 -8.62 4.62 16.80
C TYR A 132 -9.88 3.81 17.16
N VAL A 133 -10.53 3.18 16.17
CA VAL A 133 -11.73 2.36 16.39
C VAL A 133 -11.40 1.08 17.14
N ILE A 134 -10.32 0.38 16.78
CA ILE A 134 -9.93 -0.88 17.42
C ILE A 134 -9.41 -0.66 18.84
N PHE A 135 -8.76 0.47 19.11
CA PHE A 135 -8.30 0.77 20.45
C PHE A 135 -9.42 1.04 21.43
N GLN A 136 -10.59 1.47 20.95
CA GLN A 136 -11.77 1.61 21.78
C GLN A 136 -12.39 0.25 22.13
N ALA A 137 -12.15 -0.84 21.39
CA ALA A 137 -12.84 -2.13 21.56
C ALA A 137 -12.89 -2.71 23.00
N TYR A 138 -11.98 -2.28 23.87
CA TYR A 138 -12.08 -2.49 25.32
C TYR A 138 -12.09 -1.14 26.03
N ASN A 139 -13.02 -0.97 26.96
CA ASN A 139 -12.99 0.16 27.87
C ASN A 139 -11.89 -0.09 28.92
N ILE A 140 -10.87 0.77 28.91
CA ILE A 140 -9.74 0.72 29.82
C ILE A 140 -9.93 1.86 30.83
N PRO A 141 -9.97 1.58 32.15
CA PRO A 141 -10.03 2.62 33.16
C PRO A 141 -8.85 3.58 33.06
N ILE A 142 -9.07 4.86 33.41
CA ILE A 142 -8.03 5.92 33.37
C ILE A 142 -6.76 5.51 34.12
N GLU A 143 -6.90 4.79 35.23
CA GLU A 143 -5.78 4.29 36.04
C GLU A 143 -4.80 3.41 35.23
N ASN A 144 -5.32 2.64 34.27
CA ASN A 144 -4.54 1.71 33.46
C ASN A 144 -4.08 2.32 32.12
N ILE A 145 -4.24 3.64 31.92
CA ILE A 145 -3.87 4.30 30.67
C ILE A 145 -2.35 4.20 30.41
N SER A 146 -1.53 4.22 31.48
CA SER A 146 -0.06 4.05 31.36
C SER A 146 0.28 2.70 30.75
N LEU A 147 -0.33 1.62 31.27
CA LEU A 147 -0.14 0.27 30.75
C LEU A 147 -0.56 0.15 29.29
N ARG A 148 -1.65 0.83 28.88
CA ARG A 148 -2.06 0.90 27.47
C ARG A 148 -1.00 1.59 26.61
N MET A 149 -0.49 2.75 27.03
CA MET A 149 0.51 3.51 26.28
C MET A 149 1.84 2.76 26.17
N GLU A 150 2.28 2.13 27.27
CA GLU A 150 3.47 1.27 27.29
C GLU A 150 3.31 0.08 26.33
N SER A 151 2.13 -0.56 26.33
CA SER A 151 1.85 -1.67 25.43
C SER A 151 1.86 -1.27 23.95
N ILE A 152 1.28 -0.11 23.62
CA ILE A 152 1.32 0.44 22.25
C ILE A 152 2.76 0.78 21.86
N GLY A 153 3.53 1.43 22.76
CA GLY A 153 4.93 1.75 22.54
C GLY A 153 5.78 0.50 22.29
N PHE A 154 5.61 -0.53 23.11
CA PHE A 154 6.28 -1.81 22.95
C PHE A 154 5.95 -2.48 21.60
N ALA A 155 4.68 -2.51 21.21
CA ALA A 155 4.28 -3.03 19.90
C ALA A 155 4.89 -2.23 18.73
N LEU A 156 4.95 -0.90 18.84
CA LEU A 156 5.56 -0.03 17.83
C LEU A 156 7.07 -0.27 17.69
N ILE A 157 7.78 -0.63 18.75
CA ILE A 157 9.21 -1.01 18.68
C ILE A 157 9.37 -2.31 17.88
N ILE A 158 8.54 -3.34 18.15
CA ILE A 158 8.58 -4.60 17.39
C ILE A 158 8.27 -4.35 15.91
N ILE A 159 7.26 -3.55 15.61
CA ILE A 159 6.89 -3.16 14.24
C ILE A 159 8.08 -2.44 13.56
N PHE A 160 8.75 -1.52 14.25
CA PHE A 160 9.92 -0.82 13.72
C PHE A 160 11.04 -1.78 13.32
N ILE A 161 11.36 -2.73 14.21
CA ILE A 161 12.39 -3.76 13.96
C ILE A 161 12.00 -4.59 12.73
N PHE A 162 10.77 -5.09 12.68
CA PHE A 162 10.27 -5.89 11.56
C PHE A 162 10.35 -5.13 10.22
N LEU A 163 9.85 -3.90 10.19
CA LEU A 163 9.85 -3.09 8.96
C LEU A 163 11.26 -2.69 8.52
N SER A 164 12.16 -2.43 9.47
CA SER A 164 13.57 -2.13 9.19
C SER A 164 14.30 -3.33 8.61
N LEU A 165 14.14 -4.52 9.20
CA LEU A 165 14.69 -5.77 8.67
C LEU A 165 14.15 -6.06 7.28
N ASN A 166 12.84 -5.89 7.08
CA ASN A 166 12.23 -6.11 5.78
C ASN A 166 12.78 -5.17 4.70
N LYS A 167 13.00 -3.89 5.02
CA LYS A 167 13.58 -2.93 4.08
C LYS A 167 15.00 -3.31 3.64
N ILE A 168 15.81 -3.86 4.55
CA ILE A 168 17.16 -4.35 4.22
C ILE A 168 17.08 -5.50 3.21
N ILE A 169 16.11 -6.40 3.41
CA ILE A 169 15.91 -7.58 2.55
C ILE A 169 15.33 -7.18 1.18
N THR A 170 14.41 -6.21 1.12
CA THR A 170 13.69 -5.82 -0.10
C THR A 170 14.25 -4.55 -0.74
N LYS A 171 15.58 -4.35 -0.79
CA LYS A 171 16.22 -3.12 -1.30
C LYS A 171 15.76 -2.79 -2.73
N ASN A 172 14.70 -2.00 -2.88
CA ASN A 172 14.27 -1.45 -4.16
C ASN A 172 15.15 -0.24 -4.47
N ASN A 173 16.07 -0.42 -5.40
CA ASN A 173 16.91 0.66 -5.88
C ASN A 173 16.25 1.27 -7.12
N ASN A 174 15.80 2.53 -7.06
CA ASN A 174 15.25 3.22 -8.25
C ASN A 174 16.25 3.20 -9.41
N ASN A 175 17.55 3.31 -9.10
CA ASN A 175 18.63 3.21 -10.08
C ASN A 175 18.67 1.82 -10.77
N ALA A 176 18.33 0.74 -10.04
CA ALA A 176 18.22 -0.59 -10.63
C ALA A 176 16.99 -0.70 -11.56
N LEU A 177 15.90 0.01 -11.27
CA LEU A 177 14.75 0.11 -12.18
C LEU A 177 15.11 0.92 -13.43
N ALA A 178 15.78 2.06 -13.28
CA ALA A 178 16.29 2.86 -14.40
C ALA A 178 17.23 2.02 -15.30
N SER A 179 18.19 1.32 -14.70
CA SER A 179 19.11 0.41 -15.41
C SER A 179 18.36 -0.74 -16.11
N LYS A 180 17.31 -1.28 -15.48
CA LYS A 180 16.44 -2.30 -16.10
C LYS A 180 15.73 -1.75 -17.34
N CYS A 181 15.17 -0.54 -17.25
CA CYS A 181 14.47 0.10 -18.38
C CYS A 181 15.42 0.39 -19.55
N ILE A 182 16.61 0.94 -19.30
CA ILE A 182 17.62 1.13 -20.35
C ILE A 182 17.99 -0.23 -20.98
N GLY A 183 18.16 -1.28 -20.17
CA GLY A 183 18.46 -2.61 -20.69
C GLY A 183 17.37 -3.18 -21.62
N ILE A 184 16.11 -2.79 -21.44
CA ILE A 184 15.02 -3.17 -22.34
C ILE A 184 15.07 -2.32 -23.63
N ILE A 185 15.31 -1.01 -23.52
CA ILE A 185 15.51 -0.11 -24.67
C ILE A 185 16.67 -0.59 -25.54
N ASN A 186 17.80 -0.96 -24.92
CA ASN A 186 18.97 -1.48 -25.63
C ASN A 186 18.68 -2.77 -26.39
N LYS A 187 17.84 -3.65 -25.84
CA LYS A 187 17.34 -4.83 -26.58
C LYS A 187 16.48 -4.41 -27.78
N LYS A 188 15.63 -3.39 -27.65
CA LYS A 188 14.83 -2.86 -28.76
C LYS A 188 15.71 -2.25 -29.86
N LEU A 189 16.72 -1.46 -29.49
CA LEU A 189 17.70 -0.90 -30.43
C LEU A 189 18.48 -2.02 -31.15
N LEU A 190 18.93 -3.04 -30.44
CA LEU A 190 19.66 -4.16 -31.04
C LEU A 190 18.79 -5.00 -32.00
N LEU A 191 17.49 -5.12 -31.74
CA LEU A 191 16.54 -5.72 -32.68
C LEU A 191 16.34 -4.86 -33.92
N LEU A 192 16.27 -3.53 -33.74
CA LEU A 192 16.18 -2.57 -34.83
C LEU A 192 17.43 -2.66 -35.73
N CYS A 193 18.64 -2.74 -35.15
CA CYS A 193 19.89 -2.95 -35.90
C CYS A 193 19.92 -4.28 -36.66
N ASN A 194 19.37 -5.35 -36.08
CA ASN A 194 19.42 -6.70 -36.66
C ASN A 194 18.31 -6.99 -37.69
N LYS A 195 17.44 -6.02 -38.00
CA LYS A 195 16.29 -6.15 -38.93
C LYS A 195 15.37 -7.34 -38.61
N LYS A 196 15.36 -7.84 -37.36
CA LYS A 196 14.58 -9.03 -36.96
C LYS A 196 13.22 -8.64 -36.38
N CYS A 197 12.18 -9.29 -36.90
CA CYS A 197 10.78 -9.12 -36.51
C CYS A 197 10.50 -9.75 -35.14
N ASP A 198 10.12 -8.93 -34.14
CA ASP A 198 8.77 -8.93 -33.53
C ASP A 198 8.77 -8.03 -32.27
N LEU A 199 8.62 -6.71 -32.44
CA LEU A 199 8.63 -5.73 -31.32
C LEU A 199 7.39 -5.83 -30.41
N LYS A 200 6.31 -6.48 -30.87
CA LYS A 200 5.08 -6.71 -30.09
C LYS A 200 5.28 -7.60 -28.87
N ARG A 201 6.40 -8.32 -28.77
CA ARG A 201 6.73 -9.19 -27.63
C ARG A 201 7.44 -8.50 -26.47
N ILE A 202 7.73 -7.20 -26.56
CA ILE A 202 8.43 -6.45 -25.51
C ILE A 202 7.42 -5.63 -24.68
N ASP A 203 6.41 -6.33 -24.15
CA ASP A 203 5.45 -5.82 -23.14
C ASP A 203 6.14 -5.50 -21.80
N ASP A 204 7.41 -5.91 -21.64
CA ASP A 204 8.17 -5.73 -20.41
C ASP A 204 8.49 -4.25 -20.11
N LEU A 205 8.66 -3.38 -21.11
CA LEU A 205 9.02 -1.98 -20.87
C LEU A 205 7.89 -1.24 -20.14
N PHE A 206 6.66 -1.37 -20.62
CA PHE A 206 5.51 -0.74 -19.98
C PHE A 206 5.33 -1.26 -18.55
N SER A 207 5.55 -2.56 -18.33
CA SER A 207 5.53 -3.14 -16.98
C SER A 207 6.65 -2.57 -16.08
N ALA A 208 7.84 -2.32 -16.62
CA ALA A 208 8.97 -1.76 -15.89
C ALA A 208 8.79 -0.26 -15.59
N ILE A 209 8.30 0.52 -16.55
CA ILE A 209 7.92 1.93 -16.37
C ILE A 209 6.80 2.04 -15.33
N LYS A 210 5.81 1.16 -15.38
CA LYS A 210 4.75 1.10 -14.35
C LYS A 210 5.30 0.83 -12.96
N LEU A 211 6.28 -0.06 -12.83
CA LEU A 211 6.95 -0.31 -11.55
C LEU A 211 7.76 0.92 -11.10
N TYR A 212 8.48 1.58 -12.01
CA TYR A 212 9.28 2.77 -11.69
C TYR A 212 8.41 3.96 -11.30
N THR A 213 7.40 4.29 -12.09
CA THR A 213 6.39 5.31 -11.73
C THR A 213 5.72 5.00 -10.40
N SER A 214 5.37 3.73 -10.14
CA SER A 214 4.78 3.34 -8.86
C SER A 214 5.72 3.61 -7.68
N SER A 215 7.05 3.43 -7.83
CA SER A 215 7.99 3.75 -6.76
C SER A 215 8.07 5.26 -6.50
N ILE A 216 8.10 6.07 -7.56
CA ILE A 216 8.07 7.55 -7.48
C ILE A 216 6.80 8.03 -6.76
N TYR A 217 5.63 7.52 -7.17
CA TYR A 217 4.36 7.86 -6.53
C TYR A 217 4.37 7.42 -5.07
N MET A 218 4.76 6.18 -4.76
CA MET A 218 4.82 5.74 -3.38
C MET A 218 5.74 6.62 -2.52
N ASP A 219 6.83 7.15 -3.06
CA ASP A 219 7.70 8.09 -2.35
C ASP A 219 7.09 9.50 -2.22
N SER A 220 6.35 10.00 -3.21
CA SER A 220 5.64 11.28 -3.08
C SER A 220 4.46 11.19 -2.10
N LEU A 221 3.75 10.06 -2.06
CA LEU A 221 2.71 9.80 -1.08
C LEU A 221 3.25 9.83 0.36
N LYS A 222 4.49 9.36 0.58
CA LYS A 222 5.16 9.45 1.89
C LYS A 222 5.41 10.89 2.34
N ARG A 223 5.45 11.85 1.41
CA ARG A 223 5.70 13.28 1.63
C ARG A 223 4.46 14.13 1.42
N ASN A 224 3.30 13.67 1.88
CA ASN A 224 2.04 14.40 1.77
C ASN A 224 1.74 14.84 0.31
N SER A 225 1.97 13.96 -0.67
CA SER A 225 1.80 14.19 -2.11
C SER A 225 2.81 15.15 -2.78
N ILE A 226 3.92 15.47 -2.11
CA ILE A 226 4.97 16.35 -2.65
C ILE A 226 6.14 15.51 -3.19
N MET A 227 6.56 15.77 -4.44
CA MET A 227 7.76 15.17 -5.01
C MET A 227 9.02 15.90 -4.52
N SER A 228 10.04 15.16 -4.09
CA SER A 228 11.37 15.75 -3.90
C SER A 228 12.10 15.93 -5.21
N ASN A 229 13.22 16.66 -5.20
CA ASN A 229 14.09 16.82 -6.37
C ASN A 229 14.49 15.46 -6.95
N LYS A 230 14.80 14.46 -6.11
CA LYS A 230 15.06 13.09 -6.57
C LYS A 230 13.88 12.49 -7.34
N ASN A 231 12.66 12.61 -6.81
CA ASN A 231 11.46 12.09 -7.47
C ASN A 231 11.16 12.81 -8.79
N ILE A 232 11.41 14.11 -8.84
CA ILE A 232 11.25 14.92 -10.07
C ILE A 232 12.23 14.40 -11.13
N ASN A 233 13.50 14.21 -10.78
CA ASN A 233 14.50 13.70 -11.71
C ASN A 233 14.19 12.26 -12.17
N ASP A 234 13.78 11.38 -11.24
CA ASP A 234 13.32 10.03 -11.57
C ASP A 234 12.13 10.07 -12.55
N PHE A 235 11.21 11.04 -12.38
CA PHE A 235 10.06 11.22 -13.26
C PHE A 235 10.44 11.76 -14.64
N GLU A 236 11.33 12.76 -14.71
CA GLU A 236 11.91 13.24 -15.96
C GLU A 236 12.60 12.11 -16.74
N PHE A 237 13.31 11.23 -16.02
CA PHE A 237 13.93 10.06 -16.62
C PHE A 237 12.91 9.05 -17.16
N VAL A 238 11.78 8.84 -16.48
CA VAL A 238 10.67 8.03 -17.01
C VAL A 238 10.12 8.62 -18.30
N LEU A 239 9.90 9.93 -18.37
CA LEU A 239 9.42 10.59 -19.59
C LEU A 239 10.40 10.40 -20.75
N PHE A 240 11.70 10.54 -20.48
CA PHE A 240 12.75 10.25 -21.47
C PHE A 240 12.68 8.81 -22.00
N LEU A 241 12.46 7.82 -21.12
CA LEU A 241 12.33 6.41 -21.52
C LEU A 241 11.11 6.18 -22.42
N GLU A 242 9.98 6.86 -22.14
CA GLU A 242 8.78 6.79 -22.99
C GLU A 242 9.00 7.47 -24.35
N GLU A 243 9.64 8.65 -24.37
CA GLU A 243 10.00 9.36 -25.60
C GLU A 243 10.91 8.51 -26.50
N ILE A 244 12.00 7.95 -25.96
CA ILE A 244 12.87 7.05 -26.74
C ILE A 244 12.12 5.83 -27.25
N ASN A 245 11.24 5.24 -26.43
CA ASN A 245 10.49 4.07 -26.86
C ASN A 245 9.57 4.38 -28.06
N GLN A 246 8.92 5.54 -28.05
CA GLN A 246 8.08 5.99 -29.16
C GLN A 246 8.91 6.23 -30.44
N LEU A 247 10.09 6.83 -30.31
CA LEU A 247 10.99 7.04 -31.44
C LEU A 247 11.46 5.71 -32.04
N ILE A 248 11.85 4.74 -31.22
CA ILE A 248 12.23 3.40 -31.70
C ILE A 248 11.07 2.72 -32.43
N GLU A 249 9.84 2.83 -31.91
CA GLU A 249 8.66 2.26 -32.57
C GLU A 249 8.32 2.97 -33.89
N LYS A 250 8.57 4.28 -33.99
CA LYS A 250 8.40 5.05 -35.22
C LYS A 250 9.41 4.62 -36.28
N GLU A 251 10.69 4.47 -35.93
CA GLU A 251 11.72 4.01 -36.87
C GLU A 251 11.51 2.56 -37.28
N TYR A 252 11.06 1.70 -36.36
CA TYR A 252 10.74 0.32 -36.68
C TYR A 252 9.60 0.19 -37.71
N LYS A 253 8.58 1.06 -37.67
CA LYS A 253 7.51 1.06 -38.68
C LYS A 253 8.01 1.43 -40.08
N ASN A 254 9.10 2.21 -40.14
CA ASN A 254 9.68 2.72 -41.37
C ASN A 254 11.06 2.08 -41.64
N ILE A 255 11.25 0.83 -41.22
CA ILE A 255 12.57 0.17 -41.24
C ILE A 255 13.16 0.06 -42.65
N ASP A 256 12.29 -0.05 -43.67
CA ASP A 256 12.69 -0.19 -45.07
C ASP A 256 13.26 1.12 -45.64
N ASN A 257 12.98 2.25 -44.99
CA ASN A 257 13.48 3.58 -45.37
C ASN A 257 14.76 3.98 -44.63
N LEU A 258 15.35 3.07 -43.82
CA LEU A 258 16.58 3.34 -43.07
C LEU A 258 17.82 2.98 -43.89
N THR A 259 18.82 3.86 -43.80
CA THR A 259 20.12 3.71 -44.45
C THR A 259 21.12 2.97 -43.55
N ASP A 260 22.22 2.48 -44.12
CA ASP A 260 23.29 1.85 -43.34
C ASP A 260 23.93 2.83 -42.33
N SER A 261 23.97 4.13 -42.63
CA SER A 261 24.38 5.18 -41.69
C SER A 261 23.43 5.31 -40.50
N ASP A 262 22.12 5.11 -40.69
CA ASP A 262 21.16 5.13 -39.58
C ASP A 262 21.37 3.93 -38.65
N PHE A 263 21.67 2.75 -39.22
CA PHE A 263 22.01 1.58 -38.41
C PHE A 263 23.32 1.76 -37.62
N GLU A 264 24.30 2.46 -38.18
CA GLU A 264 25.51 2.86 -37.46
C GLU A 264 25.20 3.83 -36.31
N TYR A 265 24.32 4.81 -36.55
CA TYR A 265 23.82 5.71 -35.50
C TYR A 265 23.19 4.93 -34.34
N PHE A 266 22.27 4.01 -34.62
CA PHE A 266 21.61 3.21 -33.57
C PHE A 266 22.58 2.26 -32.84
N SER A 267 23.58 1.73 -33.55
CA SER A 267 24.64 0.90 -32.94
C SER A 267 25.49 1.69 -31.95
N ASN A 268 25.85 2.94 -32.29
CA ASN A 268 26.62 3.80 -31.39
C ASN A 268 25.75 4.33 -30.24
N LEU A 269 24.46 4.60 -30.47
CA LEU A 269 23.51 4.94 -29.41
C LEU A 269 23.35 3.78 -28.41
N TYR A 270 23.26 2.55 -28.90
CA TYR A 270 23.22 1.35 -28.05
C TYR A 270 24.44 1.28 -27.11
N LYS A 271 25.65 1.53 -27.62
CA LYS A 271 26.88 1.54 -26.81
C LYS A 271 26.82 2.64 -25.74
N LEU A 272 26.40 3.84 -26.10
CA LEU A 272 26.24 4.97 -25.17
C LEU A 272 25.27 4.61 -24.03
N LEU A 273 24.09 4.10 -24.38
CA LEU A 273 23.07 3.71 -23.41
C LEU A 273 23.53 2.53 -22.53
N GLU A 274 24.30 1.57 -23.05
CA GLU A 274 24.84 0.48 -22.24
C GLU A 274 25.85 1.01 -21.18
N ASN A 275 26.69 1.98 -21.53
CA ASN A 275 27.58 2.63 -20.56
C ASN A 275 26.78 3.35 -19.46
N ILE A 276 25.71 4.06 -19.83
CA ILE A 276 24.80 4.70 -18.86
C ILE A 276 24.11 3.65 -17.98
N ARG A 277 23.70 2.53 -18.55
CA ARG A 277 23.07 1.42 -17.83
C ARG A 277 23.99 0.84 -16.76
N GLU A 278 25.27 0.66 -17.06
CA GLU A 278 26.27 0.16 -16.10
C GLU A 278 26.52 1.16 -14.97
N PHE A 279 26.59 2.46 -15.30
CA PHE A 279 26.68 3.53 -14.32
C PHE A 279 25.50 3.52 -13.33
N LEU A 280 24.27 3.35 -13.83
CA LEU A 280 23.06 3.30 -13.01
C LEU A 280 22.91 2.00 -12.20
N LYS A 281 23.53 0.89 -12.63
CA LYS A 281 23.41 -0.41 -11.95
C LYS A 281 24.09 -0.42 -10.58
N ASN A 282 25.13 0.39 -10.41
CA ASN A 282 25.90 0.52 -9.19
C ASN A 282 25.31 1.64 -8.31
N ASP A 283 25.38 1.50 -6.98
CA ASP A 283 24.97 2.59 -6.07
C ASP A 283 25.83 3.84 -6.38
N ILE A 284 25.17 4.92 -6.85
CA ILE A 284 25.81 6.18 -7.27
C ILE A 284 26.33 6.92 -6.02
N THR A 285 27.49 6.48 -5.52
CA THR A 285 28.19 7.13 -4.41
C THR A 285 28.89 8.41 -4.88
N LYS A 286 29.22 9.32 -3.95
CA LYS A 286 30.00 10.54 -4.25
C LYS A 286 31.38 10.25 -4.90
N LYS A 287 31.84 8.99 -4.84
CA LYS A 287 33.15 8.54 -5.35
C LYS A 287 33.23 8.34 -6.88
N LYS A 288 32.24 8.76 -7.67
CA LYS A 288 32.14 8.48 -9.13
C LYS A 288 31.96 9.73 -10.01
N GLU A 289 32.48 10.87 -9.58
CA GLU A 289 32.44 12.12 -10.37
C GLU A 289 33.19 11.99 -11.70
N GLU A 290 34.31 11.26 -11.71
CA GLU A 290 35.08 10.96 -12.93
C GLU A 290 34.30 10.10 -13.93
N GLU A 291 33.56 9.08 -13.46
CA GLU A 291 32.70 8.26 -14.32
C GLU A 291 31.56 9.08 -14.91
N PHE A 292 30.92 9.95 -14.12
CA PHE A 292 29.88 10.85 -14.61
C PHE A 292 30.42 11.81 -15.67
N ASN A 293 31.58 12.44 -15.41
CA ASN A 293 32.21 13.35 -16.36
C ASN A 293 32.60 12.64 -17.68
N SER A 294 32.99 11.37 -17.61
CA SER A 294 33.22 10.53 -18.79
C SER A 294 31.93 10.32 -19.60
N ILE A 295 30.81 10.00 -18.93
CA ILE A 295 29.51 9.81 -19.59
C ILE A 295 29.01 11.10 -20.21
N ALA A 296 29.09 12.23 -19.51
CA ALA A 296 28.68 13.53 -20.04
C ALA A 296 29.48 13.89 -21.31
N LYS A 297 30.78 13.61 -21.34
CA LYS A 297 31.61 13.77 -22.54
C LYS A 297 31.17 12.83 -23.66
N GLN A 298 30.84 11.58 -23.36
CA GLN A 298 30.35 10.62 -24.36
C GLN A 298 29.01 11.06 -24.98
N ILE A 299 28.09 11.61 -24.18
CA ILE A 299 26.80 12.13 -24.67
C ILE A 299 27.02 13.31 -25.62
N LYS A 300 27.88 14.27 -25.25
CA LYS A 300 28.23 15.40 -26.11
C LYS A 300 28.89 14.94 -27.41
N ASN A 301 29.90 14.09 -27.29
CA ASN A 301 30.61 13.52 -28.44
C ASN A 301 29.68 12.73 -29.36
N PHE A 302 28.64 12.08 -28.81
CA PHE A 302 27.65 11.38 -29.63
C PHE A 302 26.76 12.37 -30.40
N ASN A 303 26.24 13.39 -29.71
CA ASN A 303 25.36 14.41 -30.29
C ASN A 303 26.04 15.24 -31.38
N ASP A 304 27.37 15.42 -31.31
CA ASP A 304 28.12 16.23 -32.27
C ASP A 304 28.59 15.43 -33.50
N ASN A 305 28.85 14.13 -33.36
CA ASN A 305 29.49 13.33 -34.41
C ASN A 305 28.57 12.33 -35.14
N TYR A 306 27.41 12.00 -34.58
CA TYR A 306 26.49 11.04 -35.20
C TYR A 306 25.16 11.71 -35.53
N THR A 307 24.73 11.56 -36.78
CA THR A 307 23.46 12.10 -37.27
C THR A 307 22.70 11.03 -38.07
N LEU A 308 21.37 11.12 -38.04
CA LEU A 308 20.52 10.34 -38.93
C LEU A 308 20.47 10.96 -40.33
N SER A 309 20.16 10.15 -41.34
CA SER A 309 20.13 10.59 -42.74
C SER A 309 18.97 11.55 -43.07
N ASP A 310 17.85 11.43 -42.35
CA ASP A 310 16.70 12.32 -42.47
C ASP A 310 16.78 13.45 -41.42
N GLU A 311 16.81 14.70 -41.88
CA GLU A 311 16.94 15.87 -41.01
C GLU A 311 15.84 15.98 -39.95
N ASN A 312 14.60 15.64 -40.30
CA ASN A 312 13.47 15.74 -39.37
C ASN A 312 13.59 14.68 -38.26
N LYS A 313 13.94 13.45 -38.64
CA LYS A 313 14.20 12.38 -37.68
C LYS A 313 15.40 12.71 -36.79
N ASN A 314 16.47 13.22 -37.39
CA ASN A 314 17.66 13.63 -36.68
C ASN A 314 17.35 14.70 -35.62
N TYR A 315 16.53 15.69 -35.96
CA TYR A 315 16.09 16.71 -35.01
C TYR A 315 15.31 16.12 -33.82
N GLU A 316 14.35 15.23 -34.08
CA GLU A 316 13.56 14.58 -33.02
C GLU A 316 14.46 13.77 -32.05
N TRP A 317 15.36 12.96 -32.59
CA TRP A 317 16.29 12.15 -31.80
C TRP A 317 17.28 13.02 -31.00
N LEU A 318 17.89 14.02 -31.65
CA LEU A 318 18.83 14.93 -31.01
C LEU A 318 18.16 15.72 -29.89
N TYR A 319 16.91 16.13 -30.06
CA TYR A 319 16.15 16.84 -29.02
C TYR A 319 15.97 15.99 -27.76
N VAL A 320 15.57 14.72 -27.90
CA VAL A 320 15.39 13.80 -26.77
C VAL A 320 16.74 13.49 -26.10
N LEU A 321 17.80 13.26 -26.87
CA LEU A 321 19.12 12.94 -26.33
C LEU A 321 19.80 14.12 -25.63
N ARG A 322 19.55 15.36 -26.06
CA ARG A 322 20.05 16.55 -25.35
C ARG A 322 19.45 16.69 -23.95
N LYS A 323 18.21 16.24 -23.74
CA LYS A 323 17.60 16.23 -22.39
C LYS A 323 18.33 15.26 -21.44
N LEU A 324 18.89 14.17 -21.97
CA LEU A 324 19.52 13.12 -21.17
C LEU A 324 20.68 13.63 -20.32
N ASP A 325 21.51 14.53 -20.86
CA ASP A 325 22.66 15.11 -20.14
C ASP A 325 22.19 15.86 -18.89
N ASN A 326 21.18 16.72 -19.04
CA ASN A 326 20.58 17.48 -17.94
C ASN A 326 19.92 16.55 -16.91
N ILE A 327 19.17 15.53 -17.36
CA ILE A 327 18.51 14.59 -16.45
C ILE A 327 19.55 13.82 -15.64
N LEU A 328 20.61 13.30 -16.27
CA LEU A 328 21.68 12.58 -15.58
C LEU A 328 22.46 13.48 -14.63
N HIS A 329 22.72 14.72 -15.02
CA HIS A 329 23.33 15.73 -14.14
C HIS A 329 22.48 15.97 -12.90
N ASN A 330 21.18 16.19 -13.07
CA ASN A 330 20.24 16.38 -11.97
C ASN A 330 20.17 15.13 -11.05
N ILE A 331 20.17 13.92 -11.62
CA ILE A 331 20.22 12.66 -10.86
C ILE A 331 21.52 12.56 -10.04
N PHE A 332 22.64 13.06 -10.56
CA PHE A 332 23.94 13.03 -9.89
C PHE A 332 24.10 14.12 -8.81
N GLU A 333 23.65 15.34 -9.05
CA GLU A 333 23.76 16.47 -8.10
C GLU A 333 22.70 16.44 -7.00
N ASN A 334 21.42 16.32 -7.38
CA ASN A 334 20.28 16.42 -6.46
C ASN A 334 19.99 15.08 -5.75
N ARG A 335 21.02 14.56 -5.07
CA ARG A 335 20.97 13.31 -4.31
C ARG A 335 20.26 13.42 -2.97
N ALA A 336 20.29 14.61 -2.37
CA ALA A 336 19.69 14.86 -1.07
C ALA A 336 18.23 15.30 -1.22
N ASP A 337 17.39 14.84 -0.30
CA ASP A 337 16.00 15.27 -0.21
C ASP A 337 15.96 16.68 0.38
N ASP A 338 16.06 17.70 -0.49
CA ASP A 338 16.20 19.11 -0.07
C ASP A 338 14.86 19.83 0.12
N LEU A 339 13.83 19.11 0.57
CA LEU A 339 12.56 19.75 0.92
C LEU A 339 12.64 20.29 2.36
N TYR A 340 12.85 21.60 2.47
CA TYR A 340 12.79 22.30 3.75
C TYR A 340 11.42 22.08 4.43
N ILE A 341 11.46 21.65 5.69
CA ILE A 341 10.30 21.34 6.53
C ILE A 341 9.30 22.51 6.57
N GLU A 342 9.78 23.75 6.63
CA GLU A 342 8.93 24.96 6.63
C GLU A 342 8.07 25.08 5.37
N LYS A 343 8.64 24.76 4.20
CA LYS A 343 7.92 24.78 2.92
C LYS A 343 6.83 23.70 2.90
N GLU A 344 7.09 22.54 3.50
CA GLU A 344 6.12 21.46 3.63
C GLU A 344 4.91 21.88 4.49
N PHE A 345 5.16 22.48 5.67
CA PHE A 345 4.10 22.96 6.55
C PHE A 345 3.26 24.06 5.90
N TYR A 346 3.91 25.04 5.27
CA TYR A 346 3.21 26.13 4.58
C TYR A 346 2.30 25.60 3.46
N LEU A 347 2.82 24.70 2.62
CA LEU A 347 2.04 24.10 1.54
C LEU A 347 0.86 23.30 2.07
N LYS A 348 1.08 22.52 3.13
CA LYS A 348 0.02 21.74 3.77
C LYS A 348 -1.05 22.61 4.39
N PHE A 349 -0.68 23.69 5.07
CA PHE A 349 -1.63 24.66 5.62
C PHE A 349 -2.47 25.31 4.51
N ARG A 350 -1.84 25.69 3.39
CA ARG A 350 -2.54 26.25 2.23
C ARG A 350 -3.53 25.25 1.61
N ILE A 351 -3.15 23.98 1.51
CA ILE A 351 -4.04 22.90 1.02
C ILE A 351 -5.23 22.72 1.97
N ILE A 352 -4.97 22.62 3.28
CA ILE A 352 -6.01 22.47 4.30
C ILE A 352 -7.02 23.64 4.22
N LYS A 353 -6.53 24.88 4.12
CA LYS A 353 -7.38 26.07 3.99
C LYS A 353 -8.24 26.03 2.72
N LYS A 354 -7.71 25.53 1.62
CA LYS A 354 -8.42 25.39 0.33
C LYS A 354 -9.46 24.26 0.37
N GLU A 355 -9.15 23.17 1.06
CA GLU A 355 -10.02 21.99 1.18
C GLU A 355 -11.06 22.11 2.30
N PHE A 356 -10.95 23.13 3.17
CA PHE A 356 -11.97 23.49 4.16
C PHE A 356 -13.19 24.14 3.49
N ASN A 357 -13.93 23.36 2.71
CA ASN A 357 -15.14 23.82 2.05
C ASN A 357 -16.11 22.63 1.86
N ILE A 358 -17.38 22.81 2.23
CA ILE A 358 -18.41 21.76 2.09
C ILE A 358 -18.63 21.32 0.65
N ASN A 359 -18.27 22.14 -0.33
CA ASN A 359 -18.35 21.77 -1.74
C ASN A 359 -17.30 20.74 -2.15
N LYS A 360 -16.26 20.51 -1.34
CA LYS A 360 -15.20 19.54 -1.61
C LYS A 360 -15.58 18.13 -1.20
N CYS A 361 -15.23 17.15 -2.03
CA CYS A 361 -15.53 15.74 -1.78
C CYS A 361 -14.92 15.25 -0.46
N HIS A 362 -13.65 15.57 -0.20
CA HIS A 362 -12.93 15.18 1.01
C HIS A 362 -13.55 15.74 2.28
N PHE A 363 -13.95 17.02 2.28
CA PHE A 363 -14.62 17.62 3.42
C PHE A 363 -15.96 16.94 3.72
N ARG A 364 -16.79 16.70 2.69
CA ARG A 364 -18.07 15.98 2.86
C ARG A 364 -17.84 14.57 3.39
N PHE A 365 -16.80 13.90 2.90
CA PHE A 365 -16.45 12.57 3.37
C PHE A 365 -15.97 12.57 4.82
N ALA A 366 -15.11 13.52 5.21
CA ALA A 366 -14.67 13.69 6.60
C ALA A 366 -15.85 13.94 7.54
N LEU A 367 -16.76 14.82 7.14
CA LEU A 367 -17.98 15.14 7.88
C LEU A 367 -18.87 13.90 8.03
N LYS A 368 -19.12 13.19 6.93
CA LYS A 368 -19.87 11.92 6.93
C LYS A 368 -19.22 10.88 7.86
N MET A 369 -17.90 10.77 7.82
CA MET A 369 -17.15 9.84 8.67
C MET A 369 -17.34 10.19 10.15
N GLY A 370 -17.15 11.46 10.54
CA GLY A 370 -17.36 11.93 11.90
C GLY A 370 -18.79 11.67 12.39
N ILE A 371 -19.81 11.99 11.58
CA ILE A 371 -21.22 11.75 11.94
C ILE A 371 -21.49 10.26 12.17
N ILE A 372 -21.12 9.38 11.23
CA ILE A 372 -21.46 7.97 11.34
C ILE A 372 -20.69 7.29 12.48
N MET A 373 -19.41 7.66 12.69
CA MET A 373 -18.67 7.14 13.83
C MET A 373 -19.30 7.59 15.16
N CYS A 374 -19.63 8.88 15.30
CA CYS A 374 -20.35 9.39 16.46
C CYS A 374 -21.66 8.62 16.74
N ILE A 375 -22.51 8.45 15.72
CA ILE A 375 -23.79 7.72 15.85
C ILE A 375 -23.54 6.26 16.26
N THR A 376 -22.64 5.55 15.59
CA THR A 376 -22.41 4.12 15.83
C THR A 376 -21.83 3.83 17.21
N PHE A 377 -20.91 4.68 17.69
CA PHE A 377 -20.39 4.59 19.05
C PHE A 377 -21.42 4.99 20.11
N THR A 378 -22.27 5.98 19.84
CA THR A 378 -23.36 6.36 20.73
C THR A 378 -24.40 5.25 20.85
N ILE A 379 -24.82 4.66 19.72
CA ILE A 379 -25.72 3.49 19.71
C ILE A 379 -25.11 2.35 20.54
N ARG A 380 -23.80 2.11 20.37
CA ARG A 380 -23.09 1.07 21.14
C ARG A 380 -23.18 1.31 22.65
N TYR A 381 -23.00 2.55 23.10
CA TYR A 381 -23.07 2.90 24.52
C TYR A 381 -24.42 2.53 25.15
N PHE A 382 -25.53 2.67 24.40
CA PHE A 382 -26.87 2.33 24.86
C PHE A 382 -27.28 0.87 24.66
N LEU A 383 -26.42 0.02 24.06
CA LEU A 383 -26.71 -1.41 23.97
C LEU A 383 -26.71 -2.04 25.37
N PRO A 384 -27.60 -3.02 25.66
CA PRO A 384 -27.57 -3.75 26.92
C PRO A 384 -26.22 -4.44 27.12
N GLU A 385 -25.66 -4.48 28.33
CA GLU A 385 -24.31 -5.01 28.61
C GLU A 385 -24.03 -6.40 27.99
N LYS A 386 -25.03 -7.30 28.01
CA LYS A 386 -24.95 -8.64 27.42
C LYS A 386 -24.69 -8.64 25.91
N ILE A 387 -25.06 -7.56 25.21
CA ILE A 387 -24.89 -7.33 23.77
C ILE A 387 -23.76 -6.30 23.53
N ALA A 388 -23.60 -5.32 24.42
CA ALA A 388 -22.64 -4.21 24.33
C ALA A 388 -21.18 -4.66 24.37
N ILE A 389 -20.86 -5.72 25.15
CA ILE A 389 -19.53 -6.35 25.14
C ILE A 389 -19.13 -6.79 23.71
N ARG A 390 -20.12 -7.10 22.87
CA ARG A 390 -19.93 -7.50 21.48
C ARG A 390 -20.24 -6.38 20.48
N GLY A 391 -20.85 -5.27 20.91
CA GLY A 391 -21.41 -4.21 20.05
C GLY A 391 -20.38 -3.43 19.22
N TYR A 392 -19.08 -3.61 19.48
CA TYR A 392 -18.00 -2.97 18.70
C TYR A 392 -17.94 -3.39 17.24
N TRP A 393 -18.58 -4.52 16.87
CA TRP A 393 -18.70 -4.88 15.46
C TRP A 393 -19.39 -3.77 14.65
N LEU A 394 -20.29 -2.97 15.25
CA LEU A 394 -21.03 -1.93 14.54
C LEU A 394 -20.14 -0.74 14.12
N PRO A 395 -19.37 -0.08 15.03
CA PRO A 395 -18.39 0.92 14.63
C PRO A 395 -17.31 0.38 13.66
N ILE A 396 -16.78 -0.83 13.92
CA ILE A 396 -15.76 -1.45 13.05
C ILE A 396 -16.29 -1.67 11.64
N LEU A 397 -17.49 -2.25 11.51
CA LEU A 397 -18.10 -2.53 10.22
C LEU A 397 -18.44 -1.24 9.47
N SER A 398 -18.99 -0.25 10.17
CA SER A 398 -19.32 1.06 9.60
C SER A 398 -18.08 1.77 9.06
N TYR A 399 -16.96 1.70 9.80
CA TYR A 399 -15.67 2.22 9.37
C TYR A 399 -15.16 1.55 8.08
N ILE A 400 -15.18 0.20 8.03
CA ILE A 400 -14.66 -0.58 6.89
C ILE A 400 -15.52 -0.43 5.62
N MET A 401 -16.82 -0.13 5.78
CA MET A 401 -17.75 0.01 4.64
C MET A 401 -17.72 1.39 3.99
N MET A 402 -17.15 2.39 4.65
CA MET A 402 -17.11 3.74 4.11
C MET A 402 -15.99 3.94 3.09
N TYR A 403 -16.35 4.56 1.97
CA TYR A 403 -15.44 4.96 0.92
C TYR A 403 -15.52 6.48 0.68
N PRO A 404 -14.40 7.12 0.29
CA PRO A 404 -14.35 8.55 0.04
C PRO A 404 -15.19 8.97 -1.17
N PHE A 405 -15.18 8.17 -2.25
CA PHE A 405 -15.92 8.47 -3.47
C PHE A 405 -17.28 7.79 -3.50
N TYR A 406 -18.30 8.52 -3.96
CA TYR A 406 -19.66 8.00 -4.08
C TYR A 406 -19.75 6.83 -5.07
N GLU A 407 -19.00 6.88 -6.18
CA GLU A 407 -18.97 5.83 -7.19
C GLU A 407 -18.47 4.51 -6.62
N ASP A 408 -17.41 4.56 -5.81
CA ASP A 408 -16.86 3.40 -5.09
C ASP A 408 -17.87 2.82 -4.11
N VAL A 409 -18.62 3.68 -3.41
CA VAL A 409 -19.72 3.23 -2.55
C VAL A 409 -20.73 2.48 -3.41
N LYS A 410 -21.28 3.12 -4.45
CA LYS A 410 -22.33 2.55 -5.30
C LYS A 410 -21.93 1.21 -5.93
N ALA A 411 -20.71 1.12 -6.47
CA ALA A 411 -20.20 -0.10 -7.09
C ALA A 411 -20.04 -1.25 -6.08
N ASN A 412 -19.61 -0.94 -4.85
CA ASN A 412 -19.34 -1.96 -3.85
C ASN A 412 -20.52 -2.24 -2.91
N LEU A 413 -21.59 -1.44 -2.89
CA LEU A 413 -22.71 -1.59 -1.97
C LEU A 413 -23.31 -3.02 -1.98
N LYS A 414 -23.63 -3.53 -3.18
CA LYS A 414 -24.22 -4.87 -3.33
C LYS A 414 -23.26 -5.96 -2.84
N VAL A 415 -21.98 -5.86 -3.22
CA VAL A 415 -20.94 -6.82 -2.83
C VAL A 415 -20.68 -6.76 -1.32
N ASN A 416 -20.64 -5.57 -0.74
CA ASN A 416 -20.46 -5.37 0.70
C ASN A 416 -21.62 -5.97 1.49
N PHE A 417 -22.86 -5.72 1.05
CA PHE A 417 -24.05 -6.26 1.70
C PHE A 417 -24.09 -7.79 1.68
N ILE A 418 -23.95 -8.38 0.48
CA ILE A 418 -23.97 -9.84 0.30
C ILE A 418 -22.79 -10.49 1.01
N GLY A 419 -21.57 -9.94 0.84
CA GLY A 419 -20.36 -10.48 1.45
C GLY A 419 -20.41 -10.45 2.97
N ASN A 420 -20.97 -9.38 3.57
CA ASN A 420 -21.10 -9.30 5.02
C ASN A 420 -22.14 -10.29 5.57
N ILE A 421 -23.29 -10.46 4.90
CA ILE A 421 -24.29 -11.46 5.32
C ILE A 421 -23.70 -12.86 5.29
N ILE A 422 -23.03 -13.21 4.18
CA ILE A 422 -22.37 -14.51 4.04
C ILE A 422 -21.28 -14.67 5.11
N GLY A 423 -20.46 -13.64 5.34
CA GLY A 423 -19.41 -13.65 6.37
C GLY A 423 -19.97 -13.88 7.77
N VAL A 424 -21.08 -13.23 8.13
CA VAL A 424 -21.78 -13.43 9.41
C VAL A 424 -22.33 -14.86 9.54
N LEU A 425 -22.95 -15.39 8.47
CA LEU A 425 -23.50 -16.75 8.47
C LEU A 425 -22.39 -17.80 8.63
N ILE A 426 -21.32 -17.69 7.85
CA ILE A 426 -20.16 -18.59 7.94
C ILE A 426 -19.54 -18.50 9.33
N PHE A 427 -19.35 -17.29 9.84
CA PHE A 427 -18.86 -17.09 11.20
C PHE A 427 -19.75 -17.78 12.24
N ALA A 428 -21.07 -17.62 12.18
CA ALA A 428 -22.00 -18.26 13.11
C ALA A 428 -21.91 -19.79 13.08
N ILE A 429 -21.73 -20.38 11.90
CA ILE A 429 -21.59 -21.84 11.73
C ILE A 429 -20.22 -22.31 12.21
N VAL A 430 -19.14 -21.74 11.69
CA VAL A 430 -17.76 -22.19 11.96
C VAL A 430 -17.39 -21.94 13.42
N PHE A 431 -17.70 -20.76 13.95
CA PHE A 431 -17.33 -20.37 15.31
C PHE A 431 -18.04 -21.22 16.37
N ARG A 432 -19.21 -21.81 16.06
CA ARG A 432 -19.92 -22.72 16.96
C ARG A 432 -19.10 -23.97 17.31
N TYR A 433 -18.31 -24.47 16.35
CA TYR A 433 -17.55 -25.72 16.47
C TYR A 433 -16.05 -25.52 16.65
N MET A 434 -15.57 -24.27 16.57
CA MET A 434 -14.15 -23.98 16.57
C MET A 434 -13.54 -24.13 17.98
N PRO A 435 -12.50 -24.97 18.15
CA PRO A 435 -11.82 -25.10 19.43
C PRO A 435 -10.97 -23.86 19.73
N TYR A 436 -10.75 -23.60 21.02
CA TYR A 436 -10.20 -22.33 21.50
C TYR A 436 -8.80 -22.01 20.94
N TYR A 437 -7.94 -23.01 20.80
CA TYR A 437 -6.56 -22.83 20.33
C TYR A 437 -6.50 -22.48 18.84
N MET A 438 -7.58 -22.69 18.08
CA MET A 438 -7.65 -22.34 16.66
C MET A 438 -8.07 -20.88 16.43
N ILE A 439 -8.55 -20.15 17.44
CA ILE A 439 -9.06 -18.76 17.26
C ILE A 439 -7.98 -17.84 16.70
N ILE A 440 -6.80 -17.79 17.34
CA ILE A 440 -5.69 -16.91 16.94
C ILE A 440 -5.17 -17.28 15.53
N PRO A 441 -4.89 -18.57 15.22
CA PRO A 441 -4.58 -18.99 13.86
C PRO A 441 -5.65 -18.59 12.84
N PHE A 442 -6.94 -18.66 13.21
CA PHE A 442 -8.04 -18.35 12.32
C PHE A 442 -8.22 -16.83 12.08
N ILE A 443 -7.93 -15.99 13.08
CA ILE A 443 -7.79 -14.54 12.89
C ILE A 443 -6.72 -14.26 11.83
N GLY A 444 -5.55 -14.90 11.97
CA GLY A 444 -4.46 -14.79 11.01
C GLY A 444 -4.86 -15.24 9.61
N LEU A 445 -5.49 -16.41 9.52
CA LEU A 445 -5.97 -17.00 8.26
C LEU A 445 -6.95 -16.06 7.54
N CYS A 446 -8.03 -15.64 8.22
CA CYS A 446 -9.03 -14.74 7.65
C CYS A 446 -8.40 -13.42 7.20
N PHE A 447 -7.43 -12.91 7.94
CA PHE A 447 -6.73 -11.69 7.55
C PHE A 447 -5.91 -11.88 6.27
N VAL A 448 -5.04 -12.91 6.21
CA VAL A 448 -4.22 -13.21 5.02
C VAL A 448 -5.11 -13.40 3.80
N LEU A 449 -6.20 -14.16 3.95
CA LEU A 449 -7.16 -14.39 2.88
C LEU A 449 -7.86 -13.10 2.43
N SER A 450 -8.19 -12.20 3.36
CA SER A 450 -8.82 -10.91 3.02
C SER A 450 -7.90 -10.00 2.18
N LEU A 451 -6.59 -9.99 2.47
CA LEU A 451 -5.64 -9.16 1.72
C LEU A 451 -5.21 -9.80 0.40
N ALA A 452 -5.07 -11.13 0.37
CA ALA A 452 -4.65 -11.84 -0.83
C ALA A 452 -5.76 -11.94 -1.89
N SER A 453 -7.03 -11.91 -1.48
CA SER A 453 -8.17 -12.06 -2.39
C SER A 453 -8.28 -10.91 -3.40
N ILE A 454 -8.28 -11.25 -4.69
CA ILE A 454 -8.59 -10.32 -5.80
C ILE A 454 -10.08 -10.00 -5.83
N ASN A 455 -10.90 -11.03 -5.63
CA ASN A 455 -12.34 -10.92 -5.69
C ASN A 455 -12.83 -10.12 -4.48
N THR A 456 -13.52 -9.01 -4.77
CA THR A 456 -14.06 -8.09 -3.76
C THR A 456 -15.06 -8.77 -2.83
N LEU A 457 -15.81 -9.77 -3.31
CA LEU A 457 -16.76 -10.52 -2.49
C LEU A 457 -16.05 -11.39 -1.44
N PHE A 458 -15.06 -12.18 -1.84
CA PHE A 458 -14.28 -13.00 -0.90
C PHE A 458 -13.50 -12.13 0.09
N LYS A 459 -12.91 -11.03 -0.38
CA LYS A 459 -12.26 -10.04 0.47
C LYS A 459 -13.20 -9.51 1.56
N LYS A 460 -14.47 -9.27 1.22
CA LYS A 460 -15.48 -8.83 2.19
C LYS A 460 -15.83 -9.95 3.16
N ILE A 461 -16.15 -11.16 2.70
CA ILE A 461 -16.46 -12.31 3.56
C ILE A 461 -15.37 -12.54 4.62
N TYR A 462 -14.11 -12.67 4.19
CA TYR A 462 -13.00 -12.90 5.11
C TYR A 462 -12.75 -11.70 6.04
N GLY A 463 -12.94 -10.48 5.53
CA GLY A 463 -12.86 -9.25 6.32
C GLY A 463 -13.93 -9.18 7.42
N THR A 464 -15.19 -9.56 7.12
CA THR A 464 -16.27 -9.60 8.11
C THR A 464 -16.00 -10.68 9.16
N MET A 465 -15.56 -11.88 8.74
CA MET A 465 -15.21 -12.96 9.65
C MET A 465 -14.07 -12.54 10.60
N TYR A 466 -13.01 -11.92 10.05
CA TYR A 466 -11.92 -11.36 10.84
C TYR A 466 -12.42 -10.32 11.84
N ALA A 467 -13.22 -9.35 11.40
CA ALA A 467 -13.74 -8.29 12.27
C ALA A 467 -14.55 -8.87 13.45
N LEU A 468 -15.45 -9.82 13.16
CA LEU A 468 -16.27 -10.47 14.19
C LEU A 468 -15.41 -11.26 15.19
N ILE A 469 -14.44 -12.04 14.71
CA ILE A 469 -13.56 -12.83 15.59
C ILE A 469 -12.65 -11.92 16.42
N SER A 470 -12.13 -10.85 15.83
CA SER A 470 -11.32 -9.87 16.54
C SER A 470 -12.10 -9.12 17.62
N SER A 471 -13.39 -8.87 17.39
CA SER A 471 -14.28 -8.20 18.35
C SER A 471 -14.70 -9.07 19.53
N LEU A 472 -14.59 -10.40 19.40
CA LEU A 472 -14.99 -11.33 20.46
C LEU A 472 -14.01 -11.41 21.63
N GLY A 473 -12.79 -10.94 21.46
CA GLY A 473 -11.80 -11.01 22.52
C GLY A 473 -11.36 -12.43 22.88
N TYR A 474 -10.15 -12.52 23.41
CA TYR A 474 -9.55 -13.79 23.79
C TYR A 474 -10.32 -14.53 24.91
N ILE A 475 -11.24 -13.88 25.65
CA ILE A 475 -11.64 -14.32 27.01
C ILE A 475 -13.13 -14.36 27.38
N THR A 476 -14.09 -13.84 26.60
CA THR A 476 -15.51 -14.21 26.87
C THR A 476 -15.72 -15.74 26.77
N ILE A 477 -14.72 -16.46 26.24
CA ILE A 477 -14.63 -17.92 26.14
C ILE A 477 -14.15 -18.58 27.45
N LYS A 478 -13.28 -17.94 28.25
CA LYS A 478 -12.84 -18.49 29.56
C LYS A 478 -13.97 -18.45 30.59
N GLU A 479 -14.79 -17.40 30.57
CA GLU A 479 -16.04 -17.33 31.35
C GLU A 479 -17.06 -18.36 30.87
N ARG A 480 -17.14 -18.60 29.55
CA ARG A 480 -17.97 -19.68 28.99
C ARG A 480 -17.52 -21.06 29.48
N ILE A 481 -16.22 -21.30 29.57
CA ILE A 481 -15.65 -22.53 30.15
C ILE A 481 -15.95 -22.61 31.64
N LYS A 482 -15.80 -21.52 32.40
CA LYS A 482 -16.14 -21.50 33.83
C LYS A 482 -17.63 -21.81 34.06
N ASN A 483 -18.51 -21.26 33.23
CA ASN A 483 -19.96 -21.49 33.31
C ASN A 483 -20.37 -22.89 32.80
N ILE A 484 -19.71 -23.44 31.77
CA ILE A 484 -19.94 -24.80 31.29
C ILE A 484 -19.44 -25.83 32.32
N ILE A 485 -18.28 -25.61 32.93
CA ILE A 485 -17.75 -26.45 34.02
C ILE A 485 -18.64 -26.35 35.25
N ALA A 486 -19.08 -25.14 35.65
CA ALA A 486 -20.00 -24.92 36.75
C ALA A 486 -21.37 -25.59 36.52
N SER A 487 -21.89 -25.55 35.28
CA SER A 487 -23.14 -26.22 34.90
C SER A 487 -23.04 -27.75 34.86
N LYS A 488 -21.83 -28.31 34.66
CA LYS A 488 -21.59 -29.76 34.74
C LYS A 488 -21.42 -30.22 36.19
N SER A 489 -20.89 -29.40 37.08
CA SER A 489 -20.79 -29.72 38.52
C SER A 489 -22.14 -29.70 39.24
N THR A 490 -23.11 -28.89 38.81
CA THR A 490 -24.45 -28.84 39.42
C THR A 490 -25.38 -29.97 39.00
N ILE A 491 -25.04 -30.76 37.97
CA ILE A 491 -25.84 -31.92 37.52
C ILE A 491 -25.49 -33.20 38.31
N SER A 492 -24.49 -33.16 39.22
CA SER A 492 -24.04 -34.33 40.00
C SER A 492 -24.47 -34.35 41.47
N ILE A 493 -25.37 -33.48 41.90
CA ILE A 493 -25.88 -33.48 43.29
C ILE A 493 -27.39 -33.29 43.29
N ALA A 494 -28.10 -34.40 43.09
CA ALA A 494 -29.39 -34.64 43.71
C ALA A 494 -29.40 -36.13 44.11
N PRO A 495 -29.73 -36.45 45.38
CA PRO A 495 -29.64 -37.81 45.93
C PRO A 495 -30.58 -38.81 45.24
#